data_AF-Q7EXZ9-F1
#
_entry.id   AF-Q7EXZ9-F1
#
_cell.length_a   1.000
_cell.length_b   1.000
_cell.length_c   1.000
_cell.angle_alpha   90.00
_cell.angle_beta   90.00
_cell.angle_gamma   90.00
#
_symmetry.space_group_name_H-M   'P 1'
#
loop_
_entity.id
_entity.type
_entity.pdbx_description
1 polymer ?
#
loop_
_entity_poly.entity_id
_entity_poly.type
_entity_poly.pdbx_seq_one_letter_code
_entity_poly.pdbx_strand_id
1 'polypeptide(L)'
;MDYWLGFFRGAGDNIFDAIAVAASDHPAALRSRRDAFAQRLYMLLHPEGAASIPSICSSDRADVIADDGGVPCREDPVAAETERIKDVLLNDQERQSLPLPDTLTDI
;
A
#
# COMPACT_ATOMS: atom_id res chain seq x y z
N MET A 1 -21.73 -6.32 -22.23
CA MET A 1 -21.63 -5.92 -20.80
C MET A 1 -20.51 -6.72 -20.17
N ASP A 2 -19.61 -6.10 -19.40
CA ASP A 2 -18.62 -6.82 -18.58
C ASP A 2 -19.33 -7.70 -17.55
N TYR A 3 -19.15 -9.03 -17.62
CA TYR A 3 -19.75 -10.01 -16.70
C TYR A 3 -19.58 -9.59 -15.23
N TRP A 4 -18.34 -9.27 -14.86
CA TRP A 4 -17.97 -8.85 -13.51
C TRP A 4 -18.60 -7.53 -13.08
N LEU A 5 -18.84 -6.59 -14.01
CA LEU A 5 -19.54 -5.34 -13.70
C LEU A 5 -21.01 -5.61 -13.37
N GLY A 6 -21.66 -6.55 -14.08
CA GLY A 6 -23.02 -6.98 -13.74
C GLY A 6 -23.09 -7.74 -12.43
N PHE A 7 -22.17 -8.69 -12.25
CA PHE A 7 -22.07 -9.54 -11.06
C PHE A 7 -21.86 -8.72 -9.78
N PHE A 8 -20.81 -7.88 -9.73
CA PHE A 8 -20.53 -7.09 -8.53
C PHE A 8 -21.52 -5.96 -8.30
N ARG A 9 -22.10 -5.37 -9.35
CA ARG A 9 -23.18 -4.39 -9.19
C ARG A 9 -24.45 -5.02 -8.61
N GLY A 10 -24.72 -6.29 -8.95
CA GLY A 10 -25.83 -7.06 -8.39
C GLY A 10 -25.64 -7.46 -6.93
N ALA A 11 -24.41 -7.40 -6.41
CA ALA A 11 -24.09 -7.78 -5.02
C ALA A 11 -24.62 -6.78 -3.98
N GLY A 12 -24.82 -5.51 -4.36
CA GLY A 12 -25.26 -4.45 -3.45
C GLY A 12 -24.32 -4.33 -2.25
N ASP A 13 -24.88 -4.40 -1.04
CA ASP A 13 -24.14 -4.29 0.22
C ASP A 13 -23.31 -5.54 0.57
N ASN A 14 -23.54 -6.66 -0.11
CA ASN A 14 -22.90 -7.95 0.18
C ASN A 14 -21.64 -8.17 -0.68
N ILE A 15 -20.85 -7.11 -0.89
CA ILE A 15 -19.71 -7.15 -1.81
C ILE A 15 -18.64 -8.17 -1.38
N PHE A 16 -18.45 -8.36 -0.07
CA PHE A 16 -17.47 -9.31 0.45
C PHE A 16 -17.86 -10.77 0.15
N ASP A 17 -19.15 -11.11 0.32
CA ASP A 17 -19.65 -12.43 -0.03
C ASP A 17 -19.56 -12.68 -1.54
N ALA A 18 -19.88 -11.67 -2.35
CA ALA A 18 -19.73 -11.76 -3.79
C ALA A 18 -18.27 -11.99 -4.22
N ILE A 19 -17.29 -11.40 -3.52
CA ILE A 19 -15.87 -11.67 -3.74
C ILE A 19 -15.54 -13.12 -3.36
N ALA A 20 -16.02 -13.61 -2.22
CA ALA A 20 -15.79 -15.00 -1.79
C ALA A 20 -16.36 -15.99 -2.81
N VAL A 21 -17.62 -15.81 -3.24
CA VAL A 21 -18.27 -16.62 -4.28
C VAL A 21 -17.49 -16.57 -5.59
N ALA A 22 -17.11 -15.38 -6.05
CA ALA A 22 -16.32 -15.22 -7.27
C ALA A 22 -14.95 -15.92 -7.19
N ALA A 23 -14.31 -15.87 -6.02
CA ALA A 23 -13.02 -16.51 -5.79
C ALA A 23 -13.12 -18.03 -5.77
N SER A 24 -14.25 -18.57 -5.29
CA SER A 24 -14.56 -20.00 -5.33
C SER A 24 -14.94 -20.48 -6.74
N ASP A 25 -15.82 -19.77 -7.43
CA ASP A 25 -16.37 -20.20 -8.72
C ASP A 25 -15.37 -20.02 -9.87
N HIS A 26 -14.66 -18.89 -9.89
CA HIS A 26 -13.79 -18.49 -10.99
C HIS A 26 -12.45 -17.90 -10.52
N PRO A 27 -11.62 -18.67 -9.80
CA PRO A 27 -10.40 -18.16 -9.16
C PRO A 27 -9.40 -17.55 -10.17
N ALA A 28 -9.21 -18.18 -11.32
CA ALA A 28 -8.26 -17.71 -12.33
C ALA A 28 -8.74 -16.41 -13.02
N ALA A 29 -10.02 -16.33 -13.37
CA ALA A 29 -10.59 -15.16 -14.03
C ALA A 29 -10.64 -13.95 -13.08
N LEU A 30 -10.93 -14.16 -11.79
CA LEU A 30 -10.90 -13.10 -10.79
C LEU A 30 -9.48 -12.56 -10.58
N ARG A 31 -8.47 -13.44 -10.49
CA ARG A 31 -7.05 -13.04 -10.41
C ARG A 31 -6.62 -12.24 -11.64
N SER A 32 -6.92 -12.73 -12.84
CA SER A 32 -6.60 -12.03 -14.09
C SER A 32 -7.20 -10.62 -14.13
N ARG A 33 -8.46 -10.46 -13.67
CA ARG A 33 -9.10 -9.14 -13.58
C ARG A 33 -8.40 -8.23 -12.57
N ARG A 34 -8.09 -8.74 -11.37
CA ARG A 34 -7.36 -8.00 -10.33
C ARG A 34 -6.00 -7.52 -10.86
N ASP A 35 -5.26 -8.40 -11.53
CA ASP A 35 -3.92 -8.10 -12.03
C ASP A 35 -3.98 -7.05 -13.16
N ALA A 36 -4.98 -7.13 -14.03
CA ALA A 36 -5.22 -6.10 -15.06
C ALA A 36 -5.55 -4.72 -14.44
N PHE A 37 -6.31 -4.68 -13.34
CA PHE A 37 -6.56 -3.43 -12.60
C PHE A 37 -5.30 -2.92 -11.92
N ALA A 38 -4.54 -3.79 -11.24
CA ALA A 38 -3.28 -3.42 -10.60
C ALA A 38 -2.29 -2.85 -11.61
N GLN A 39 -2.17 -3.47 -12.78
CA GLN A 39 -1.29 -3.02 -13.85
C GLN A 39 -1.70 -1.64 -14.39
N ARG A 40 -3.01 -1.39 -14.56
CA ARG A 40 -3.52 -0.07 -14.97
C ARG A 40 -3.26 1.01 -13.91
N LEU A 41 -3.50 0.70 -12.64
CA LEU A 41 -3.21 1.61 -11.53
C LEU A 41 -1.72 1.91 -11.45
N TYR A 42 -0.88 0.89 -11.60
CA TYR A 42 0.57 1.05 -11.64
C TYR A 42 1.01 1.99 -12.76
N MET A 43 0.51 1.79 -13.98
CA MET A 43 0.81 2.67 -15.14
C MET A 43 0.31 4.10 -14.93
N LEU A 44 -0.85 4.29 -14.30
CA LEU A 44 -1.40 5.62 -14.01
C LEU A 44 -0.56 6.38 -12.98
N LEU A 45 -0.05 5.66 -11.97
CA LEU A 45 0.74 6.22 -10.86
C LEU A 45 2.22 6.41 -11.22
N HIS A 46 2.72 5.71 -12.24
CA HIS A 46 4.12 5.76 -12.66
C HIS A 46 4.24 6.05 -14.18
N PRO A 47 3.85 7.25 -14.65
CA PRO A 47 3.89 7.60 -16.07
C PRO A 47 5.31 7.56 -16.69
N GLU A 48 6.36 7.72 -15.88
CA GLU A 48 7.78 7.62 -16.30
C GLU A 48 8.34 6.17 -16.26
N GLY A 49 7.57 5.20 -15.77
CA GLY A 49 8.05 3.83 -15.48
C GLY A 49 7.91 2.80 -16.61
N ALA A 50 7.46 3.19 -17.81
CA ALA A 50 7.27 2.26 -18.93
C ALA A 50 8.57 1.64 -19.48
N ALA A 51 9.74 2.13 -19.04
CA ALA A 51 11.05 1.64 -19.46
C ALA A 51 11.70 0.60 -18.52
N SER A 52 11.13 0.33 -17.33
CA SER A 52 11.77 -0.58 -16.38
C SER A 52 10.76 -1.48 -15.68
N ILE A 53 10.21 -2.41 -16.44
CA ILE A 53 9.80 -3.68 -15.84
C ILE A 53 11.08 -4.51 -15.75
N PRO A 54 11.59 -4.89 -14.57
CA PRO A 54 12.64 -5.90 -14.52
C PRO A 54 12.04 -7.16 -15.14
N SER A 55 12.55 -7.55 -16.31
CA SER A 55 12.26 -8.83 -16.91
C SER A 55 12.58 -9.90 -15.86
N ILE A 56 11.55 -10.54 -15.30
CA ILE A 56 11.73 -11.68 -14.38
C ILE A 56 12.05 -12.96 -15.18
N CYS A 57 12.51 -12.80 -16.43
CA CYS A 57 12.98 -13.86 -17.29
C CYS A 57 14.42 -13.55 -17.72
N SER A 58 15.36 -13.69 -16.79
CA SER A 58 16.70 -14.19 -17.12
C SER A 58 17.23 -14.95 -15.92
N SER A 59 16.98 -16.25 -15.95
CA SER A 59 17.72 -17.23 -15.18
C SER A 59 19.12 -17.28 -15.77
N ASP A 60 20.14 -16.77 -15.09
CA ASP A 60 21.52 -17.22 -15.28
C ASP A 60 22.24 -17.36 -13.93
N ARG A 61 23.00 -18.43 -13.80
CA ARG A 61 23.52 -18.99 -12.55
C ARG A 61 24.72 -18.20 -12.00
N ALA A 62 24.80 -18.26 -10.67
CA ALA A 62 26.01 -18.31 -9.83
C ALA A 62 27.03 -17.17 -9.98
N ASP A 63 27.13 -16.35 -8.94
CA ASP A 63 28.44 -15.89 -8.50
C ASP A 63 28.59 -16.15 -7.00
N VAL A 64 29.67 -16.84 -6.68
CA VAL A 64 30.13 -17.11 -5.32
C VAL A 64 30.75 -15.82 -4.82
N ILE A 65 30.21 -15.23 -3.76
CA ILE A 65 30.89 -14.16 -3.04
C ILE A 65 31.01 -14.61 -1.59
N ALA A 66 32.10 -15.30 -1.29
CA ALA A 66 32.67 -15.23 0.03
C ALA A 66 33.61 -14.02 0.01
N ASP A 67 33.19 -12.91 0.62
CA ASP A 67 34.12 -11.91 1.10
C ASP A 67 33.57 -11.24 2.37
N ASP A 68 34.46 -11.19 3.35
CA ASP A 68 34.29 -10.80 4.74
C ASP A 68 34.40 -9.27 4.86
N GLY A 69 33.46 -8.62 5.56
CA GLY A 69 33.59 -7.19 5.84
C GLY A 69 32.29 -6.51 6.23
N GLY A 70 32.12 -6.29 7.54
CA GLY A 70 30.94 -5.72 8.20
C GLY A 70 30.21 -4.58 7.46
N VAL A 71 28.92 -4.79 7.23
CA VAL A 71 27.98 -3.76 6.79
C VAL A 71 27.79 -2.78 7.96
N PRO A 72 28.12 -1.48 7.82
CA PRO A 72 27.68 -0.49 8.78
C PRO A 72 26.16 -0.48 8.76
N CYS A 73 25.53 -0.64 9.93
CA CYS A 73 24.09 -0.58 10.11
C CYS A 73 23.55 0.70 9.46
N ARG A 74 23.14 0.62 8.20
CA ARG A 74 22.39 1.70 7.55
C ARG A 74 21.09 1.78 8.32
N GLU A 75 20.92 2.91 8.99
CA GLU A 75 19.71 3.28 9.71
C GLU A 75 18.55 3.09 8.73
N ASP A 76 17.59 2.24 9.10
CA ASP A 76 16.46 1.95 8.24
C ASP A 76 15.73 3.28 7.97
N PRO A 77 15.66 3.74 6.71
CA PRO A 77 15.02 5.01 6.39
C PRO A 77 13.56 5.05 6.86
N VAL A 78 12.90 3.90 6.99
CA VAL A 78 11.56 3.79 7.55
C VAL A 78 11.56 4.04 9.05
N ALA A 79 12.55 3.52 9.78
CA ALA A 79 12.69 3.75 11.21
C ALA A 79 12.96 5.23 11.52
N ALA A 80 13.85 5.86 10.74
CA ALA A 80 14.13 7.28 10.86
C ALA A 80 12.89 8.15 10.56
N GLU A 81 12.12 7.83 9.53
CA GLU A 81 10.86 8.53 9.22
C GLU A 81 9.84 8.39 10.35
N THR A 82 9.72 7.19 10.93
CA THR A 82 8.78 6.89 12.00
C THR A 82 9.10 7.72 13.26
N GLU A 83 10.39 7.89 13.57
CA GLU A 83 10.82 8.72 14.69
C GLU A 83 10.45 10.20 14.46
N ARG A 84 10.67 10.74 13.25
CA ARG A 84 10.26 12.11 12.92
C ARG A 84 8.75 12.32 13.04
N ILE A 85 7.94 11.37 12.58
CA ILE A 85 6.47 11.47 12.67
C ILE A 85 6.02 11.43 14.13
N LYS A 86 6.65 10.60 14.96
CA LYS A 86 6.36 10.50 16.39
C LYS A 86 6.63 11.81 17.12
N ASP A 87 7.73 12.48 16.81
CA ASP A 87 8.09 13.77 17.43
C ASP A 87 7.10 14.88 17.08
N VAL A 88 6.64 14.94 15.82
CA VAL A 88 5.62 15.90 15.37
C VAL A 88 4.30 15.68 16.12
N LEU A 89 3.86 14.42 16.25
CA LEU A 89 2.61 14.09 16.93
C LEU A 89 2.65 14.39 18.44
N LEU A 90 3.78 14.10 19.10
CA LEU A 90 3.97 14.43 20.51
C LEU A 90 3.92 15.95 20.74
N ASN A 91 4.56 16.74 19.87
CA ASN A 91 4.53 18.19 19.96
C ASN A 91 3.11 18.76 19.75
N ASP A 92 2.37 18.24 18.77
CA ASP A 92 0.98 18.66 18.54
C ASP A 92 0.06 18.28 19.73
N GLN A 93 0.32 17.15 20.40
CA GLN A 93 -0.42 16.75 21.59
C GLN A 93 -0.15 17.68 22.79
N GLU A 94 1.09 18.16 22.97
CA GLU A 94 1.42 19.21 23.95
C GLU A 94 0.73 20.54 23.62
N ARG A 95 0.54 20.86 22.34
CA ARG A 95 -0.20 22.06 21.90
C ARG A 95 -1.71 21.95 22.08
N GLN A 96 -2.29 20.75 21.99
CA GLN A 96 -3.71 20.50 22.23
C GLN A 96 -4.08 20.38 23.71
N SER A 97 -3.09 20.29 24.61
CA SER A 97 -3.28 20.22 26.06
C SER A 97 -3.16 21.58 26.77
N LEU A 98 -3.12 22.68 26.03
CA LEU A 98 -3.40 24.00 26.58
C LEU A 98 -4.86 24.06 27.05
N PRO A 99 -5.13 24.32 28.34
CA PRO A 99 -6.49 24.50 28.80
C PRO A 99 -7.08 25.67 28.01
N LEU A 100 -8.25 25.43 27.41
CA LEU A 100 -9.14 26.48 26.90
C LEU A 100 -9.15 27.60 27.95
N PRO A 101 -8.84 28.87 27.61
CA PRO A 101 -8.99 29.94 28.58
C PRO A 101 -10.47 29.94 28.97
N ASP A 102 -10.73 29.74 30.27
CA ASP A 102 -12.04 29.89 30.88
C ASP A 102 -12.59 31.25 30.43
N THR A 103 -13.48 31.21 29.46
CA THR A 103 -14.20 32.40 29.03
C THR A 103 -15.25 32.65 30.10
N LEU A 104 -14.81 33.46 31.06
CA LEU A 104 -15.56 34.54 31.68
C LEU A 104 -16.97 34.15 32.18
N THR A 105 -17.00 33.89 33.48
CA THR A 105 -18.04 34.26 34.44
C THR A 105 -19.01 35.36 33.94
N ASP A 106 -20.30 35.10 34.16
CA ASP A 106 -21.34 36.08 34.52
C ASP A 106 -21.69 37.17 33.47
N ILE A 107 -22.77 36.96 32.70
CA ILE A 107 -23.90 37.91 32.51
C ILE A 107 -25.18 37.14 32.15
#